data_AF-A0A942W3Y7-F1
#
_entry.id   AF-A0A942W3Y7-F1
#
_cell.length_a   1.000
_cell.length_b   1.000
_cell.length_c   1.000
_cell.angle_alpha   90.00
_cell.angle_beta   90.00
_cell.angle_gamma   90.00
#
_symmetry.space_group_name_H-M   'P 1'
#
loop_
_entity.id
_entity.type
_entity.pdbx_description
1 polymer ?
#
loop_
_entity_poly.entity_id
_entity_poly.type
_entity_poly.pdbx_seq_one_letter_code
_entity_poly.pdbx_strand_id
1 'polypeptide(L)'
;MKINNDIKDLILEYAERYFRYEIDFYRLPEIKFYDNNWQSFKQGDTSIAKMGAGRVNSMLDCLFTPFEQGLIAQAQTKYYFDNSLKFGMTFPTYYDQFKKEMLIKWIENSRDDIIGGTGRMYTASGNMIANAYLEVALESSSLGGGSYMLEMRFKNYSIEDIPAGRKNRLEWIEKHLGDIR
;
A
#
# COMPACT_ATOMS: atom_id res chain seq x y z
N MET A 1 13.73 -2.28 5.92
CA MET A 1 12.71 -3.22 6.43
C MET A 1 13.30 -4.62 6.55
N LYS A 2 12.73 -5.50 7.38
CA LYS A 2 13.11 -6.91 7.49
C LYS A 2 12.08 -7.79 6.78
N ILE A 3 12.52 -8.62 5.84
CA ILE A 3 11.64 -9.57 5.14
C ILE A 3 11.38 -10.78 6.03
N ASN A 4 10.12 -11.02 6.36
CA ASN A 4 9.64 -12.11 7.22
C ASN A 4 8.14 -12.38 6.95
N ASN A 5 7.52 -13.24 7.77
CA ASN A 5 6.12 -13.61 7.58
C ASN A 5 5.14 -12.42 7.70
N ASP A 6 5.44 -11.41 8.51
CA ASP A 6 4.60 -10.21 8.58
C ASP A 6 4.58 -9.43 7.25
N ILE A 7 5.71 -9.43 6.52
CA ILE A 7 5.77 -8.85 5.17
C ILE A 7 5.02 -9.72 4.15
N LYS A 8 5.08 -11.05 4.30
CA LYS A 8 4.27 -11.96 3.48
C LYS A 8 2.79 -11.63 3.67
N ASP A 9 2.32 -11.55 4.91
CA ASP A 9 0.92 -11.26 5.23
C ASP A 9 0.50 -9.87 4.73
N LEU A 10 1.39 -8.87 4.84
CA LEU A 10 1.16 -7.53 4.29
C LEU A 10 1.01 -7.52 2.76
N ILE A 11 1.84 -8.28 2.04
CA ILE A 11 1.74 -8.40 0.57
C ILE A 11 0.42 -9.06 0.18
N LEU A 12 0.04 -10.15 0.85
CA LEU A 12 -1.21 -10.86 0.55
C LEU A 12 -2.42 -9.95 0.76
N GLU A 13 -2.47 -9.27 1.91
CA GLU A 13 -3.51 -8.31 2.25
C GLU A 13 -3.62 -7.20 1.18
N TYR A 14 -2.52 -6.53 0.84
CA TYR A 14 -2.56 -5.43 -0.13
C TYR A 14 -2.80 -5.88 -1.58
N ALA A 15 -2.36 -7.08 -1.95
CA ALA A 15 -2.69 -7.66 -3.25
C ALA A 15 -4.21 -7.86 -3.39
N GLU A 16 -4.87 -8.39 -2.37
CA GLU A 16 -6.33 -8.57 -2.36
C GLU A 16 -7.09 -7.23 -2.37
N ARG A 17 -6.53 -6.17 -1.78
CA ARG A 17 -7.15 -4.82 -1.79
C ARG A 17 -7.17 -4.17 -3.17
N TYR A 18 -6.11 -4.36 -3.95
CA TYR A 18 -5.94 -3.67 -5.23
C TYR A 18 -6.36 -4.52 -6.43
N PHE A 19 -6.25 -5.85 -6.34
CA PHE A 19 -6.55 -6.77 -7.43
C PHE A 19 -7.83 -7.55 -7.13
N ARG A 20 -8.83 -7.42 -8.02
CA ARG A 20 -10.07 -8.20 -7.95
C ARG A 20 -9.81 -9.71 -8.05
N TYR A 21 -8.84 -10.10 -8.87
CA TYR A 21 -8.45 -11.48 -9.06
C TYR A 21 -6.96 -11.62 -8.75
N GLU A 22 -6.59 -12.52 -7.83
CA GLU A 22 -5.20 -12.72 -7.41
C GLU A 22 -4.26 -13.02 -8.59
N ILE A 23 -4.76 -13.70 -9.62
CA ILE A 23 -4.02 -14.07 -10.84
C ILE A 23 -3.46 -12.84 -11.59
N ASP A 24 -4.16 -11.70 -11.51
CA ASP A 24 -3.70 -10.46 -12.13
C ASP A 24 -2.48 -9.87 -11.44
N PHE A 25 -2.25 -10.23 -10.17
CA PHE A 25 -1.08 -9.84 -9.39
C PHE A 25 0.05 -10.86 -9.55
N TYR A 26 -0.17 -12.12 -9.16
CA TYR A 26 0.95 -13.07 -9.03
C TYR A 26 1.54 -13.50 -10.38
N ARG A 27 0.83 -13.29 -11.50
CA ARG A 27 1.35 -13.51 -12.86
C ARG A 27 1.99 -12.29 -13.51
N LEU A 28 2.12 -11.17 -12.81
CA LEU A 28 2.83 -10.00 -13.35
C LEU A 28 4.24 -10.39 -13.83
N PRO A 29 4.77 -9.76 -14.91
CA PRO A 29 6.03 -10.18 -15.54
C PRO A 29 7.25 -10.21 -14.62
N GLU A 30 7.28 -9.40 -13.57
CA GLU A 30 8.40 -9.38 -12.61
C GLU A 30 8.19 -10.32 -11.41
N ILE A 31 6.96 -10.81 -11.20
CA ILE A 31 6.60 -11.72 -10.10
C ILE A 31 6.60 -13.18 -10.59
N LYS A 32 5.82 -13.50 -11.64
CA LYS A 32 5.76 -14.80 -12.35
C LYS A 32 5.63 -16.03 -11.44
N PHE A 33 4.61 -16.07 -10.59
CA PHE A 33 4.22 -17.32 -9.93
C PHE A 33 3.42 -18.24 -10.86
N TYR A 34 3.65 -19.55 -10.71
CA TYR A 34 2.70 -20.58 -11.12
C TYR A 34 1.64 -20.77 -10.03
N ASP A 35 0.45 -21.21 -10.39
CA ASP A 35 -0.70 -21.29 -9.49
C ASP A 35 -0.41 -22.15 -8.24
N ASN A 36 0.24 -23.30 -8.43
CA ASN A 36 0.64 -24.18 -7.32
C ASN A 36 1.64 -23.49 -6.36
N ASN A 37 2.64 -22.81 -6.89
CA ASN A 37 3.63 -22.09 -6.09
C ASN A 37 3.02 -20.91 -5.35
N TRP A 38 2.03 -20.24 -5.96
CA TRP A 38 1.27 -19.19 -5.28
C TRP A 38 0.47 -19.76 -4.10
N GLN A 39 -0.21 -20.89 -4.26
CA GLN A 39 -0.92 -21.53 -3.14
C GLN A 39 0.04 -21.93 -2.01
N SER A 40 1.19 -22.54 -2.31
CA SER A 40 2.22 -22.86 -1.32
C SER A 40 2.81 -21.62 -0.64
N PHE A 41 2.94 -20.50 -1.35
CA PHE A 41 3.34 -19.23 -0.77
C PHE A 41 2.30 -18.70 0.22
N LYS A 42 1.01 -18.69 -0.15
CA LYS A 42 -0.08 -18.27 0.74
C LYS A 42 -0.15 -19.11 2.02
N GLN A 43 -0.06 -20.44 1.88
CA GLN A 43 -0.13 -21.39 2.98
C GLN A 43 1.10 -21.32 3.92
N GLY A 44 2.19 -20.68 3.49
CA GLY A 44 3.40 -20.51 4.30
C GLY A 44 4.43 -21.63 4.14
N ASP A 45 4.19 -22.58 3.24
CA ASP A 45 5.16 -23.64 2.91
C ASP A 45 6.43 -23.06 2.28
N THR A 46 6.27 -21.97 1.52
CA THR A 46 7.39 -21.22 0.94
C THR A 46 7.72 -20.01 1.82
N SER A 47 8.90 -20.06 2.45
CA SER A 47 9.40 -18.93 3.24
C SER A 47 9.82 -17.75 2.34
N ILE A 48 9.17 -16.60 2.52
CA ILE A 48 9.49 -15.36 1.80
C ILE A 48 10.96 -14.93 1.98
N ALA A 49 11.55 -15.20 3.15
CA ALA A 49 12.95 -14.87 3.45
C ALA A 49 13.96 -15.69 2.62
N LYS A 50 13.54 -16.81 2.05
CA LYS A 50 14.37 -17.67 1.18
C LYS A 50 14.08 -17.49 -0.31
N MET A 51 13.10 -16.65 -0.66
CA MET A 51 12.78 -16.36 -2.06
C MET A 51 13.83 -15.43 -2.68
N GLY A 52 13.95 -15.48 -4.01
CA GLY A 52 14.83 -14.58 -4.75
C GLY A 52 14.46 -13.12 -4.51
N ALA A 53 15.45 -12.30 -4.13
CA ALA A 53 15.26 -10.91 -3.74
C ALA A 53 14.55 -10.08 -4.82
N GLY A 54 14.87 -10.30 -6.10
CA GLY A 54 14.21 -9.63 -7.22
C GLY A 54 12.69 -9.79 -7.19
N ARG A 55 12.19 -11.03 -7.05
CA ARG A 55 10.75 -11.31 -6.99
C ARG A 55 10.09 -10.66 -5.78
N VAL A 56 10.74 -10.72 -4.60
CA VAL A 56 10.19 -10.13 -3.37
C VAL A 56 10.08 -8.61 -3.51
N ASN A 57 11.12 -7.95 -4.02
CA ASN A 57 11.12 -6.52 -4.25
C ASN A 57 10.06 -6.14 -5.31
N SER A 58 9.92 -6.91 -6.40
CA SER A 58 8.88 -6.63 -7.40
C SER A 58 7.45 -6.73 -6.83
N MET A 59 7.19 -7.61 -5.87
CA MET A 59 5.90 -7.63 -5.16
C MET A 59 5.70 -6.36 -4.32
N LEU A 60 6.73 -5.92 -3.60
CA LEU A 60 6.68 -4.71 -2.78
C LEU A 60 6.54 -3.44 -3.63
N ASP A 61 7.34 -3.30 -4.68
CA ASP A 61 7.35 -2.15 -5.60
C ASP A 61 6.04 -2.03 -6.38
N CYS A 62 5.36 -3.15 -6.64
CA CYS A 62 4.03 -3.13 -7.23
C CYS A 62 3.00 -2.52 -6.27
N LEU A 63 3.00 -2.93 -5.00
CA LEU A 63 1.95 -2.61 -4.04
C LEU A 63 2.19 -1.29 -3.29
N PHE A 64 3.44 -0.91 -3.07
CA PHE A 64 3.81 0.19 -2.18
C PHE A 64 4.74 1.19 -2.86
N THR A 65 4.52 2.48 -2.60
CA THR A 65 5.46 3.53 -3.03
C THR A 65 6.81 3.37 -2.29
N PRO A 66 7.91 3.96 -2.81
CA PRO A 66 9.18 3.99 -2.09
C PRO A 66 9.06 4.62 -0.68
N PHE A 67 8.21 5.64 -0.55
CA PHE A 67 7.92 6.26 0.75
C PHE A 67 7.20 5.30 1.70
N GLU A 68 6.18 4.58 1.21
CA GLU A 68 5.46 3.55 1.97
C GLU A 68 6.38 2.41 2.41
N GLN A 69 7.32 1.97 1.57
CA GLN A 69 8.33 0.98 2.00
C GLN A 69 9.21 1.50 3.15
N GLY A 70 9.52 2.80 3.14
CA GLY A 70 10.14 3.49 4.28
C GLY A 70 9.25 3.48 5.53
N LEU A 71 7.95 3.74 5.39
CA LEU A 71 6.99 3.68 6.49
C LEU A 71 6.84 2.27 7.05
N ILE A 72 6.83 1.23 6.20
CA ILE A 72 6.80 -0.18 6.62
C ILE A 72 8.01 -0.47 7.51
N ALA A 73 9.21 -0.01 7.13
CA ALA A 73 10.40 -0.20 7.94
C ALA A 73 10.28 0.48 9.33
N GLN A 74 9.76 1.70 9.39
CA GLN A 74 9.55 2.42 10.65
C GLN A 74 8.46 1.76 11.51
N ALA A 75 7.36 1.31 10.88
CA ALA A 75 6.28 0.61 11.54
C ALA A 75 6.78 -0.72 12.13
N GLN A 76 7.61 -1.49 11.42
CA GLN A 76 8.23 -2.69 11.95
C GLN A 76 9.03 -2.41 13.22
N THR A 77 9.84 -1.34 13.23
CA THR A 77 10.59 -0.95 14.43
C THR A 77 9.65 -0.67 15.60
N LYS A 78 8.57 0.09 15.43
CA LYS A 78 7.64 0.33 16.55
C LYS A 78 6.90 -0.94 16.98
N TYR A 79 6.40 -1.72 16.01
CA TYR A 79 5.64 -2.93 16.24
C TYR A 79 6.43 -3.98 17.01
N TYR A 80 7.70 -4.23 16.67
CA TYR A 80 8.46 -5.28 17.34
C TYR A 80 8.97 -4.90 18.74
N PHE A 81 9.15 -3.62 19.01
CA PHE A 81 9.60 -3.13 20.31
C PHE A 81 8.45 -2.99 21.33
N ASP A 82 7.19 -3.03 20.88
CA ASP A 82 6.02 -3.00 21.76
C ASP A 82 5.31 -4.36 21.78
N ASN A 83 5.36 -5.05 22.93
CA ASN A 83 4.68 -6.34 23.09
C ASN A 83 3.15 -6.22 23.04
N SER A 84 2.58 -5.09 23.49
CA SER A 84 1.13 -4.89 23.47
C SER A 84 0.58 -4.89 22.05
N LEU A 85 1.32 -4.31 21.09
CA LEU A 85 0.96 -4.31 19.68
C LEU A 85 1.01 -5.72 19.08
N LYS A 86 2.07 -6.48 19.36
CA LYS A 86 2.25 -7.85 18.84
C LYS A 86 1.17 -8.82 19.30
N PHE A 87 0.72 -8.70 20.55
CA PHE A 87 -0.35 -9.53 21.08
C PHE A 87 -1.75 -9.00 20.74
N GLY A 88 -1.88 -7.70 20.45
CA GLY A 88 -3.17 -7.06 20.21
C GLY A 88 -3.64 -7.07 18.75
N MET A 89 -2.73 -7.07 17.76
CA MET A 89 -3.10 -7.00 16.34
C MET A 89 -2.02 -7.55 15.41
N THR A 90 -2.42 -7.84 14.16
CA THR A 90 -1.48 -8.23 13.09
C THR A 90 -0.69 -7.03 12.58
N PHE A 91 0.48 -7.28 12.00
CA PHE A 91 1.31 -6.21 11.42
C PHE A 91 0.60 -5.42 10.29
N PRO A 92 -0.15 -6.04 9.34
CA PRO A 92 -0.90 -5.27 8.35
C PRO A 92 -1.91 -4.29 8.96
N THR A 93 -2.60 -4.70 10.02
CA THR A 93 -3.55 -3.85 10.76
C THR A 93 -2.83 -2.66 11.39
N TYR A 94 -1.68 -2.91 12.03
CA TYR A 94 -0.88 -1.86 12.64
C TYR A 94 -0.30 -0.90 11.59
N TYR A 95 0.16 -1.41 10.45
CA TYR A 95 0.69 -0.59 9.36
C TYR A 95 -0.36 0.38 8.81
N ASP A 96 -1.61 -0.06 8.64
CA ASP A 96 -2.71 0.81 8.23
C ASP A 96 -2.94 1.95 9.24
N GLN A 97 -2.90 1.66 10.54
CA GLN A 97 -3.01 2.68 11.60
C GLN A 97 -1.84 3.67 11.53
N PHE A 98 -0.61 3.15 11.43
CA PHE A 98 0.60 3.97 11.34
C PHE A 98 0.58 4.90 10.11
N LYS A 99 0.19 4.37 8.95
CA LYS A 99 0.06 5.14 7.71
C LYS A 99 -1.04 6.21 7.81
N LYS A 100 -2.17 5.88 8.46
CA LYS A 100 -3.25 6.84 8.70
C LYS A 100 -2.84 7.96 9.65
N GLU A 101 -2.10 7.66 10.71
CA GLU A 101 -1.52 8.70 11.58
C GLU A 101 -0.56 9.62 10.81
N MET A 102 0.19 9.08 9.84
CA MET A 102 1.03 9.91 8.97
C MET A 102 0.20 10.86 8.10
N LEU A 103 -0.90 10.39 7.53
CA LEU A 103 -1.83 11.24 6.78
C LEU A 103 -2.45 12.34 7.65
N ILE A 104 -2.87 12.01 8.88
CA ILE A 104 -3.40 13.00 9.83
C ILE A 104 -2.35 14.07 10.11
N LYS A 105 -1.09 13.69 10.33
CA LYS A 105 0.00 14.66 10.50
C LYS A 105 0.23 15.54 9.28
N TRP A 106 0.10 14.99 8.07
CA TRP A 106 0.18 15.81 6.86
C TRP A 106 -0.96 16.81 6.79
N ILE A 107 -2.19 16.41 7.14
CA ILE A 107 -3.36 17.30 7.17
C ILE A 107 -3.15 18.41 8.20
N GLU A 108 -2.62 18.10 9.38
CA GLU A 108 -2.40 19.08 10.44
C GLU A 108 -1.27 20.08 10.11
N ASN A 109 -0.18 19.63 9.50
CA ASN A 109 1.04 20.43 9.39
C ASN A 109 1.30 20.98 7.97
N SER A 110 0.72 20.36 6.96
CA SER A 110 1.01 20.63 5.54
C SER A 110 -0.26 20.62 4.69
N ARG A 111 -1.41 20.99 5.26
CA ARG A 111 -2.74 20.91 4.62
C ARG A 111 -2.76 21.46 3.20
N ASP A 112 -2.19 22.65 3.02
CA ASP A 112 -2.23 23.37 1.75
C ASP A 112 -1.33 22.73 0.68
N ASP A 113 -0.37 21.90 1.08
CA ASP A 113 0.56 21.19 0.20
C ASP A 113 0.03 19.81 -0.24
N ILE A 114 -1.07 19.35 0.37
CA ILE A 114 -1.67 18.07 0.01
C ILE A 114 -2.37 18.16 -1.35
N ILE A 115 -2.03 17.21 -2.20
CA ILE A 115 -2.73 16.89 -3.44
C ILE A 115 -3.12 15.42 -3.42
N GLY A 116 -4.08 15.05 -4.27
CA GLY A 116 -4.44 13.66 -4.45
C GLY A 116 -5.01 13.39 -5.83
N GLY A 117 -5.13 12.11 -6.17
CA GLY A 117 -5.59 11.64 -7.47
C GLY A 117 -6.12 10.22 -7.38
N THR A 118 -6.70 9.73 -8.48
CA THR A 118 -7.07 8.33 -8.58
C THR A 118 -5.96 7.55 -9.27
N GLY A 119 -5.46 6.53 -8.58
CA GLY A 119 -4.42 5.65 -9.07
C GLY A 119 -4.95 4.54 -9.96
N ARG A 120 -4.04 3.96 -10.75
CA ARG A 120 -4.32 2.83 -11.64
C ARG A 120 -3.34 1.70 -11.33
N MET A 121 -3.79 0.46 -11.48
CA MET A 121 -2.93 -0.72 -11.40
C MET A 121 -2.97 -1.47 -12.74
N TYR A 122 -1.81 -1.88 -13.23
CA TYR A 122 -1.72 -2.76 -14.40
C TYR A 122 -1.86 -4.22 -13.97
N THR A 123 -2.58 -5.00 -14.77
CA THR A 123 -2.75 -6.44 -14.55
C THR A 123 -1.76 -7.24 -15.41
N ALA A 124 -1.56 -8.51 -15.05
CA ALA A 124 -0.76 -9.44 -15.85
C ALA A 124 -1.27 -9.61 -17.31
N SER A 125 -2.56 -9.35 -17.55
CA SER A 125 -3.17 -9.40 -18.89
C SER A 125 -2.91 -8.14 -19.74
N GLY A 126 -2.21 -7.14 -19.21
CA GLY A 126 -1.96 -5.86 -19.88
C GLY A 126 -3.12 -4.86 -19.79
N ASN A 127 -4.17 -5.19 -19.03
CA ASN A 127 -5.27 -4.28 -18.76
C ASN A 127 -4.93 -3.34 -17.59
N MET A 128 -5.78 -2.33 -17.37
CA MET A 128 -5.69 -1.42 -16.23
C MET A 128 -6.94 -1.49 -15.36
N ILE A 129 -6.75 -1.59 -14.06
CA ILE A 129 -7.78 -1.34 -13.06
C ILE A 129 -7.84 0.17 -12.85
N ALA A 130 -8.86 0.83 -13.41
CA ALA A 130 -9.11 2.24 -13.17
C ALA A 130 -9.55 2.47 -11.71
N ASN A 131 -9.13 3.60 -11.12
CA ASN A 131 -9.46 3.98 -9.75
C ASN A 131 -9.12 2.88 -8.71
N ALA A 132 -7.97 2.22 -8.87
CA ALA A 132 -7.55 1.12 -8.01
C ALA A 132 -7.38 1.57 -6.55
N TYR A 133 -6.87 2.80 -6.36
CA TYR A 133 -6.60 3.44 -5.08
C TYR A 133 -6.72 4.96 -5.18
N LEU A 134 -6.85 5.62 -4.03
CA LEU A 134 -6.60 7.05 -3.84
C LEU A 134 -5.10 7.25 -3.64
N GLU A 135 -4.50 8.12 -4.45
CA GLU A 135 -3.14 8.61 -4.27
C GLU A 135 -3.19 9.92 -3.48
N VAL A 136 -2.30 10.06 -2.49
CA VAL A 136 -2.13 11.28 -1.71
C VAL A 136 -0.66 11.62 -1.65
N ALA A 137 -0.29 12.85 -2.04
CA ALA A 137 1.09 13.30 -2.08
C ALA A 137 1.23 14.73 -1.55
N LEU A 138 2.46 15.08 -1.18
CA LEU A 138 2.84 16.47 -0.89
C LEU A 138 3.43 17.10 -2.16
N GLU A 139 2.80 18.16 -2.66
CA GLU A 139 3.13 18.80 -3.94
C GLU A 139 4.58 19.33 -3.95
N SER A 140 5.02 19.93 -2.84
CA SER A 140 6.39 20.43 -2.66
C SER A 140 7.47 19.34 -2.81
N SER A 141 7.10 18.07 -2.71
CA SER A 141 8.00 16.92 -2.85
C SER A 141 8.09 16.35 -4.28
N SER A 142 7.59 17.08 -5.27
CA SER A 142 7.59 16.64 -6.67
C SER A 142 9.01 16.37 -7.19
N LEU A 143 9.17 15.23 -7.86
CA LEU A 143 10.39 14.85 -8.59
C LEU A 143 10.29 15.18 -10.09
N GLY A 144 9.18 15.80 -10.52
CA GLY A 144 8.83 15.95 -11.93
C GLY A 144 8.17 14.69 -12.51
N GLY A 145 7.62 14.83 -13.73
CA GLY A 145 7.02 13.70 -14.45
C GLY A 145 5.76 13.10 -13.82
N GLY A 146 5.12 13.82 -12.88
CA GLY A 146 3.94 13.33 -12.15
C GLY A 146 4.25 12.40 -10.98
N SER A 147 5.51 12.35 -10.53
CA SER A 147 5.94 11.54 -9.37
C SER A 147 6.35 12.42 -8.19
N TYR A 148 6.15 11.90 -6.97
CA TYR A 148 6.41 12.62 -5.73
C TYR A 148 7.26 11.76 -4.79
N MET A 149 8.21 12.39 -4.09
CA MET A 149 9.02 11.71 -3.09
C MET A 149 8.19 11.28 -1.88
N LEU A 150 7.17 12.08 -1.52
CA LEU A 150 6.26 11.81 -0.41
C LEU A 150 4.87 11.50 -0.97
N GLU A 151 4.60 10.20 -1.16
CA GLU A 151 3.37 9.68 -1.75
C GLU A 151 2.87 8.45 -0.97
N MET A 152 1.58 8.40 -0.67
CA MET A 152 0.90 7.27 -0.03
C MET A 152 -0.32 6.85 -0.84
N ARG A 153 -0.69 5.57 -0.73
CA ARG A 153 -1.85 4.99 -1.42
C ARG A 153 -2.85 4.47 -0.40
N PHE A 154 -4.13 4.77 -0.63
CA PHE A 154 -5.23 4.34 0.22
C PHE A 154 -6.33 3.69 -0.62
N LYS A 155 -6.90 2.60 -0.15
CA LYS A 155 -8.11 2.03 -0.71
C LYS A 155 -9.33 2.72 -0.09
N ASN A 156 -10.25 3.18 -0.93
CA ASN A 156 -11.55 3.68 -0.48
C ASN A 156 -12.52 2.51 -0.25
N TYR A 157 -13.07 2.40 0.95
CA TYR A 157 -14.15 1.46 1.29
C TYR A 157 -15.50 2.15 1.49
N SER A 158 -15.60 3.46 1.27
CA SER A 158 -16.87 4.17 1.28
C SER A 158 -17.68 3.88 0.02
N ILE A 159 -18.97 4.19 0.08
CA ILE A 159 -19.87 4.16 -1.09
C ILE A 159 -19.74 5.42 -1.96
N GLU A 160 -19.09 6.47 -1.46
CA GLU A 160 -18.95 7.76 -2.14
C GLU A 160 -17.71 7.72 -3.06
N ASP A 161 -17.88 8.13 -4.31
CA ASP A 161 -16.76 8.29 -5.25
C ASP A 161 -15.85 9.46 -4.84
N ILE A 162 -14.56 9.34 -5.15
CA ILE A 162 -13.57 10.38 -4.88
C ILE A 162 -13.81 11.55 -5.85
N PRO A 163 -14.09 12.77 -5.36
CA PRO A 163 -14.42 13.89 -6.23
C PRO A 163 -13.21 14.42 -7.02
N ALA A 164 -13.51 15.14 -8.09
CA ALA A 164 -12.53 15.93 -8.85
C ALA A 164 -12.23 17.27 -8.16
N GLY A 165 -11.04 17.82 -8.43
CA GLY A 165 -10.58 19.11 -7.88
C GLY A 165 -9.85 18.98 -6.54
N ARG A 166 -8.77 19.76 -6.37
CA ARG A 166 -7.88 19.72 -5.19
C ARG A 166 -8.64 19.93 -3.89
N LYS A 167 -9.38 21.04 -3.79
CA LYS A 167 -10.12 21.43 -2.58
C LYS A 167 -11.16 20.38 -2.20
N ASN A 168 -12.02 19.99 -3.15
CA ASN A 168 -13.08 19.01 -2.91
C ASN A 168 -12.51 17.66 -2.46
N ARG A 169 -11.41 17.22 -3.07
CA ARG A 169 -10.75 15.96 -2.70
C ARG A 169 -10.15 16.01 -1.31
N LEU A 170 -9.52 17.11 -0.94
CA LEU A 170 -8.96 17.27 0.41
C LEU A 170 -10.07 17.26 1.47
N GLU A 171 -11.15 18.00 1.25
CA GLU A 171 -12.34 17.99 2.13
C GLU A 171 -12.96 16.58 2.21
N TRP A 172 -13.00 15.86 1.10
CA TRP A 172 -13.46 14.47 1.06
C TRP A 172 -12.56 13.53 1.88
N ILE A 173 -11.23 13.67 1.79
CA ILE A 173 -10.27 12.88 2.57
C ILE A 173 -10.49 13.12 4.06
N GLU A 174 -10.62 14.38 4.49
CA GLU A 174 -10.85 14.75 5.89
C GLU A 174 -12.15 14.14 6.44
N LYS A 175 -13.22 14.13 5.64
CA LYS A 175 -14.52 13.53 6.00
C LYS A 175 -14.48 12.00 6.08
N HIS A 176 -13.65 11.34 5.26
CA HIS A 176 -13.64 9.89 5.07
C HIS A 176 -12.39 9.20 5.65
N LEU A 177 -11.70 9.81 6.62
CA LEU A 177 -10.55 9.19 7.30
C LEU A 177 -10.88 7.82 7.91
N GLY A 178 -12.15 7.58 8.30
CA GLY A 178 -12.62 6.28 8.80
C GLY A 178 -12.71 5.20 7.72
N ASP A 179 -12.94 5.59 6.47
CA ASP A 179 -13.32 4.70 5.36
C ASP A 179 -12.16 4.37 4.42
N ILE A 180 -11.03 5.08 4.55
CA ILE A 180 -9.82 4.80 3.79
C ILE A 180 -8.84 3.91 4.58
N ARG A 181 -8.23 2.92 3.92
CA ARG A 181 -7.18 2.05 4.48
C ARG A 181 -6.06 1.81 3.49
#